data_AF-A0A972WDT6-F1
#
_entry.id   AF-A0A972WDT6-F1
#
_cell.length_a   1.000
_cell.length_b   1.000
_cell.length_c   1.000
_cell.angle_alpha   90.00
_cell.angle_beta   90.00
_cell.angle_gamma   90.00
#
_symmetry.space_group_name_H-M   'P 1'
#
loop_
_entity.id
_entity.type
_entity.pdbx_description
1 polymer ?
#
loop_
_entity_poly.entity_id
_entity_poly.type
_entity_poly.pdbx_seq_one_letter_code
_entity_poly.pdbx_strand_id
1 'polypeptide(L)'
;MLIRKLLDIRPSEITSEANYLNRRDFIRAGAIAGGSLLASPAISAVIPDSRFAKLDGVSKSAFSTDETPNSFEDISSYNNFYEFGLGKGDPVVQAEDFETRPWTIEVSGHAKKTGIFDFDDFMKPFDLEERIYRMRCVEAWSMVIPWVGISLADVVKHFQPTSAAQYVAFETLNDREQMPGIRGRSLDWPYRE
;
A
#
# COMPACT_ATOMS: atom_id res chain seq x y z
N MET A 1 18.29 -15.94 -29.12
CA MET A 1 18.40 -15.44 -27.73
C MET A 1 18.90 -14.00 -27.79
N LEU A 2 17.99 -13.02 -27.76
CA LEU A 2 18.35 -11.59 -27.78
C LEU A 2 18.75 -11.21 -26.35
N ILE A 3 20.06 -11.12 -26.10
CA ILE A 3 20.58 -10.49 -24.88
C ILE A 3 20.21 -9.01 -24.99
N ARG A 4 19.16 -8.57 -24.26
CA ARG A 4 18.85 -7.15 -24.13
C ARG A 4 20.08 -6.47 -23.50
N LYS A 5 20.53 -5.39 -24.13
CA LYS A 5 21.55 -4.50 -23.56
C LYS A 5 21.07 -4.08 -22.17
N LEU A 6 21.90 -4.24 -21.15
CA LEU A 6 21.66 -3.65 -19.82
C LEU A 6 21.29 -2.19 -20.04
N LEU A 7 20.17 -1.74 -19.47
CA LEU A 7 19.81 -0.32 -19.49
C LEU A 7 21.02 0.46 -19.01
N ASP A 8 21.46 1.43 -19.82
CA ASP A 8 22.60 2.29 -19.52
C ASP A 8 22.16 3.34 -18.49
N ILE A 9 21.87 2.86 -17.28
CA ILE A 9 21.54 3.71 -16.14
C ILE A 9 22.86 4.27 -15.66
N ARG A 10 23.03 5.57 -15.80
CA ARG A 10 24.27 6.22 -15.36
C ARG A 10 24.36 6.06 -13.84
N PRO A 11 25.54 5.81 -13.27
CA PRO A 11 25.69 5.73 -11.81
C PRO A 11 25.13 6.94 -11.05
N SER A 12 25.08 8.11 -11.69
CA SER A 12 24.46 9.33 -11.15
C SER A 12 22.93 9.28 -11.02
N GLU A 13 22.26 8.40 -11.76
CA GLU A 13 20.80 8.19 -11.72
C GLU A 13 20.40 7.13 -10.68
N ILE A 14 21.38 6.40 -10.14
CA ILE A 14 21.18 5.44 -9.06
C ILE A 14 21.32 6.20 -7.74
N THR A 15 20.34 6.07 -6.85
CA THR A 15 20.45 6.58 -5.48
C THR A 15 21.72 6.02 -4.84
N SER A 16 22.64 6.89 -4.44
CA SER A 16 23.89 6.47 -3.81
C SER A 16 23.60 5.66 -2.54
N GLU A 17 24.49 4.73 -2.21
CA GLU A 17 24.38 3.93 -0.98
C GLU A 17 24.28 4.80 0.27
N ALA A 18 25.10 5.85 0.35
CA ALA A 18 25.04 6.81 1.44
C ALA A 18 23.65 7.49 1.55
N ASN A 19 23.05 7.90 0.43
CA ASN A 19 21.71 8.49 0.44
C ASN A 19 20.64 7.45 0.82
N TYR A 20 20.77 6.20 0.35
CA TYR A 20 19.86 5.12 0.71
C TYR A 20 19.92 4.80 2.21
N LEU A 21 21.12 4.72 2.80
CA LEU A 21 21.29 4.48 4.22
C LEU A 21 20.73 5.65 5.07
N ASN A 22 20.87 6.89 4.61
CA ASN A 22 20.40 8.09 5.30
C ASN A 22 19.00 8.57 4.87
N ARG A 23 18.24 7.74 4.13
CA ARG A 23 16.94 8.13 3.55
C ARG A 23 15.92 8.66 4.57
N ARG A 24 15.98 8.21 5.83
CA ARG A 24 15.06 8.65 6.89
C ARG A 24 15.31 10.10 7.30
N ASP A 25 16.58 10.52 7.34
CA ASP A 25 16.93 11.91 7.66
C ASP A 25 16.57 12.85 6.51
N PHE A 26 16.72 12.37 5.27
CA PHE A 26 16.26 13.09 4.08
C PHE A 26 14.74 13.31 4.09
N ILE A 27 13.95 12.27 4.35
CA ILE A 27 12.47 12.38 4.45
C ILE A 27 12.07 13.34 5.57
N ARG A 28 12.73 13.25 6.73
CA ARG A 28 12.50 14.14 7.87
C ARG A 28 12.79 15.60 7.51
N ALA A 29 13.85 15.86 6.74
CA ALA A 29 14.17 17.20 6.25
C ALA A 29 13.16 17.71 5.21
N GLY A 30 12.68 16.84 4.33
CA GLY A 30 11.68 17.18 3.31
C GLY A 30 10.29 17.52 3.87
N ALA A 31 9.89 16.87 4.97
CA ALA A 31 8.61 17.15 5.65
C ALA A 31 8.49 18.59 6.18
N ILE A 32 9.61 19.29 6.37
CA ILE A 32 9.65 20.69 6.84
C ILE A 32 9.37 21.68 5.68
N ALA A 33 9.53 21.27 4.42
CA ALA A 33 9.46 22.17 3.25
C ALA A 33 8.15 22.08 2.44
N GLY A 34 7.36 21.01 2.58
CA GLY A 34 6.22 20.69 1.72
C GLY A 34 4.84 21.00 2.32
N GLY A 35 4.64 22.19 2.85
CA GLY A 35 3.33 22.63 3.33
C GLY A 35 2.48 23.21 2.19
N SER A 36 1.27 22.64 2.01
CA SER A 36 0.15 23.07 1.17
C SER A 36 0.11 22.61 -0.30
N LEU A 37 -0.73 21.61 -0.57
CA LEU A 37 -1.31 21.34 -1.89
C LEU A 37 -2.84 21.34 -1.79
N LEU A 38 -3.42 21.78 -2.90
CA LEU A 38 -4.78 22.24 -3.16
C LEU A 38 -5.85 21.20 -2.82
N ALA A 39 -6.93 21.64 -2.15
CA ALA A 39 -8.11 20.81 -1.93
C ALA A 39 -8.89 20.65 -3.24
N SER A 40 -8.94 19.42 -3.76
CA SER A 40 -9.87 19.02 -4.83
C SER A 40 -11.31 19.01 -4.28
N PRO A 41 -12.35 19.20 -5.11
CA PRO A 41 -13.72 18.95 -4.69
C PRO A 41 -13.86 17.47 -4.28
N ALA A 42 -14.29 17.24 -3.05
CA ALA A 42 -14.35 15.91 -2.47
C ALA A 42 -15.46 15.06 -3.12
N ILE A 43 -15.09 13.87 -3.61
CA ILE A 43 -15.97 12.79 -4.01
C ILE A 43 -15.66 11.63 -3.07
N SER A 44 -16.50 11.50 -2.04
CA SER A 44 -16.44 10.40 -1.06
C SER A 44 -16.27 9.04 -1.74
N ALA A 45 -15.30 8.27 -1.28
CA ALA A 45 -15.04 6.92 -1.78
C ALA A 45 -16.26 6.03 -1.56
N VAL A 46 -16.69 5.37 -2.64
CA VAL A 46 -17.68 4.29 -2.63
C VAL A 46 -17.03 3.08 -3.28
N ILE A 47 -16.83 2.02 -2.50
CA ILE A 47 -16.13 0.81 -2.95
C ILE A 47 -17.18 -0.28 -3.20
N PRO A 48 -17.39 -0.71 -4.45
CA PRO A 48 -18.30 -1.81 -4.74
C PRO A 48 -17.77 -3.13 -4.17
N ASP A 49 -18.69 -4.02 -3.80
CA ASP A 49 -18.39 -5.34 -3.24
C ASP A 49 -18.01 -6.39 -4.31
N SER A 50 -18.20 -6.10 -5.60
CA SER A 50 -17.89 -7.05 -6.67
C SER A 50 -16.43 -7.04 -7.08
N ARG A 51 -15.87 -8.25 -7.30
CA ARG A 51 -14.53 -8.42 -7.87
C ARG A 51 -14.43 -7.69 -9.20
N PHE A 52 -13.35 -6.92 -9.37
CA PHE A 52 -13.06 -6.14 -10.59
C PHE A 52 -14.11 -5.09 -10.96
N ALA A 53 -14.94 -4.65 -10.00
CA ALA A 53 -15.81 -3.52 -10.21
C ALA A 53 -15.00 -2.28 -10.59
N LYS A 54 -15.55 -1.50 -11.53
CA LYS A 54 -14.98 -0.20 -11.83
C LYS A 54 -15.21 0.73 -10.63
N LEU A 55 -14.13 1.37 -10.17
CA LEU A 55 -14.21 2.40 -9.15
C LEU A 55 -14.56 3.74 -9.81
N ASP A 56 -15.57 4.41 -9.25
CA ASP A 56 -15.96 5.76 -9.65
C ASP A 56 -15.24 6.81 -8.79
N GLY A 57 -15.19 8.06 -9.26
CA GLY A 57 -14.61 9.16 -8.49
C GLY A 57 -13.08 9.11 -8.33
N VAL A 58 -12.39 8.22 -9.06
CA VAL A 58 -10.92 8.09 -8.97
C VAL A 58 -10.24 9.25 -9.70
N SER A 59 -9.52 10.07 -8.94
CA SER A 59 -8.73 11.19 -9.47
C SER A 59 -7.30 10.76 -9.82
N LYS A 60 -6.69 11.37 -10.84
CA LYS A 60 -5.27 11.10 -11.17
C LYS A 60 -4.35 11.88 -10.26
N SER A 61 -3.35 11.23 -9.69
CA SER A 61 -2.37 11.89 -8.84
C SER A 61 -1.18 12.44 -9.64
N ALA A 62 -0.75 13.67 -9.30
CA ALA A 62 0.45 14.29 -9.85
C ALA A 62 1.75 13.60 -9.41
N PHE A 63 1.68 12.70 -8.43
CA PHE A 63 2.83 11.92 -7.97
C PHE A 63 3.13 10.69 -8.85
N SER A 64 2.27 10.39 -9.83
CA SER A 64 2.42 9.22 -10.70
C SER A 64 3.63 9.33 -11.63
N THR A 65 4.25 8.18 -11.93
CA THR A 65 5.21 8.06 -13.05
C THR A 65 4.47 7.90 -14.38
N ASP A 66 5.17 8.16 -15.49
CA ASP A 66 4.70 7.96 -16.87
C ASP A 66 5.13 6.62 -17.50
N GLU A 67 5.75 5.73 -16.71
CA GLU A 67 6.15 4.42 -17.18
C GLU A 67 4.96 3.52 -17.49
N THR A 68 5.17 2.61 -18.44
CA THR A 68 4.18 1.61 -18.80
C THR A 68 3.92 0.66 -17.63
N PRO A 69 2.67 0.52 -17.15
CA PRO A 69 2.32 -0.46 -16.13
C PRO A 69 2.62 -1.90 -16.56
N ASN A 70 2.91 -2.74 -15.57
CA ASN A 70 2.91 -4.20 -15.77
C ASN A 70 1.51 -4.70 -16.13
N SER A 71 1.44 -5.92 -16.70
CA SER A 71 0.16 -6.55 -16.98
C SER A 71 -0.59 -6.85 -15.67
N PHE A 72 -1.92 -6.87 -15.74
CA PHE A 72 -2.73 -7.23 -14.57
C PHE A 72 -2.38 -8.64 -14.07
N GLU A 73 -2.15 -9.58 -14.98
CA GLU A 73 -1.74 -10.96 -14.66
C GLU A 73 -0.43 -11.00 -13.87
N ASP A 74 0.60 -10.27 -14.27
CA ASP A 74 1.86 -10.21 -13.52
C ASP A 74 1.62 -9.65 -12.10
N ILE A 75 0.84 -8.57 -12.00
CA ILE A 75 0.54 -7.87 -10.75
C ILE A 75 -0.23 -8.78 -9.78
N SER A 76 -1.17 -9.59 -10.28
CA SER A 76 -2.07 -10.40 -9.45
C SER A 76 -1.62 -11.86 -9.26
N SER A 77 -0.49 -12.28 -9.85
CA SER A 77 -0.03 -13.68 -9.77
C SER A 77 1.42 -13.87 -9.29
N TYR A 78 2.24 -12.82 -9.28
CA TYR A 78 3.61 -12.87 -8.76
C TYR A 78 3.72 -12.04 -7.47
N ASN A 79 3.34 -12.65 -6.35
CA ASN A 79 3.12 -11.95 -5.09
C ASN A 79 3.94 -12.56 -3.93
N ASN A 80 4.26 -11.73 -2.95
CA ASN A 80 4.67 -12.19 -1.62
C ASN A 80 3.52 -11.89 -0.66
N PHE A 81 2.82 -12.93 -0.24
CA PHE A 81 1.79 -12.84 0.78
C PHE A 81 1.84 -14.11 1.62
N TYR A 82 2.67 -14.09 2.66
CA TYR A 82 3.14 -15.31 3.33
C TYR A 82 2.05 -15.99 4.17
N GLU A 83 1.00 -15.26 4.55
CA GLU A 83 -0.26 -15.75 5.07
C GLU A 83 -0.92 -16.79 4.13
N PHE A 84 -0.57 -16.77 2.83
CA PHE A 84 -1.08 -17.65 1.78
C PHE A 84 0.00 -18.51 1.10
N GLY A 85 1.22 -18.56 1.64
CA GLY A 85 2.30 -19.41 1.11
C GLY A 85 3.57 -18.64 0.77
N LEU A 86 4.67 -19.38 0.55
CA LEU A 86 6.01 -18.81 0.35
C LEU A 86 6.41 -18.73 -1.13
N GLY A 87 5.77 -19.53 -1.98
CA GLY A 87 5.93 -19.48 -3.42
C GLY A 87 5.26 -18.25 -4.01
N LYS A 88 5.84 -17.67 -5.06
CA LYS A 88 5.34 -16.45 -5.70
C LYS A 88 3.93 -16.59 -6.28
N GLY A 89 3.55 -17.80 -6.66
CA GLY A 89 2.21 -18.15 -7.16
C GLY A 89 1.30 -18.79 -6.11
N ASP A 90 1.75 -18.97 -4.87
CA ASP A 90 0.88 -19.51 -3.81
C ASP A 90 -0.26 -18.53 -3.48
N PRO A 91 -0.03 -17.19 -3.34
CA PRO A 91 -1.09 -16.27 -2.98
C PRO A 91 -2.29 -16.27 -3.94
N VAL A 92 -2.04 -16.31 -5.25
CA VAL A 92 -3.14 -16.28 -6.24
C VAL A 92 -4.02 -17.54 -6.19
N VAL A 93 -3.46 -18.67 -5.76
CA VAL A 93 -4.21 -19.93 -5.60
C VAL A 93 -4.88 -20.02 -4.22
N GLN A 94 -4.15 -19.69 -3.16
CA GLN A 94 -4.60 -19.92 -1.78
C GLN A 94 -5.52 -18.81 -1.25
N ALA A 95 -5.45 -17.60 -1.81
CA ALA A 95 -6.33 -16.49 -1.42
C ALA A 95 -7.61 -16.40 -2.26
N GLU A 96 -7.88 -17.37 -3.15
CA GLU A 96 -9.03 -17.35 -4.06
C GLU A 96 -10.37 -17.22 -3.31
N ASP A 97 -10.50 -17.89 -2.17
CA ASP A 97 -11.70 -17.92 -1.33
C ASP A 97 -11.57 -17.03 -0.08
N PHE A 98 -10.61 -16.10 -0.05
CA PHE A 98 -10.44 -15.21 1.09
C PHE A 98 -11.61 -14.23 1.20
N GLU A 99 -12.28 -14.21 2.35
CA GLU A 99 -13.44 -13.35 2.60
C GLU A 99 -12.97 -11.96 3.05
N THR A 100 -12.92 -11.02 2.10
CA THR A 100 -12.54 -9.62 2.36
C THR A 100 -13.72 -8.73 2.76
N ARG A 101 -14.92 -9.32 2.88
CA ARG A 101 -16.17 -8.64 3.25
C ARG A 101 -17.07 -9.58 4.07
N PRO A 102 -17.71 -9.10 5.15
CA PRO A 102 -17.54 -7.78 5.75
C PRO A 102 -16.12 -7.57 6.29
N TRP A 103 -15.66 -6.33 6.41
CA TRP A 103 -14.32 -6.02 6.92
C TRP A 103 -14.36 -4.86 7.89
N THR A 104 -13.51 -4.92 8.91
CA THR A 104 -13.39 -3.85 9.90
C THR A 104 -11.96 -3.36 10.02
N ILE A 105 -11.82 -2.08 10.34
CA ILE A 105 -10.54 -1.43 10.59
C ILE A 105 -10.59 -0.86 12.00
N GLU A 106 -9.67 -1.30 12.85
CA GLU A 106 -9.49 -0.72 14.18
C GLU A 106 -8.47 0.42 14.12
N VAL A 107 -8.85 1.58 14.67
CA VAL A 107 -7.93 2.69 14.94
C VAL A 107 -7.80 2.84 16.45
N SER A 108 -6.62 2.62 16.99
CA SER A 108 -6.33 2.66 18.42
C SER A 108 -5.07 3.49 18.74
N GLY A 109 -4.67 3.54 20.01
CA GLY A 109 -3.48 4.25 20.46
C GLY A 109 -3.67 5.77 20.60
N HIS A 110 -2.68 6.55 20.19
CA HIS A 110 -2.60 7.99 20.45
C HIS A 110 -3.37 8.85 19.44
N ALA A 111 -4.69 8.68 19.37
CA ALA A 111 -5.60 9.47 18.54
C ALA A 111 -6.84 9.93 19.32
N LYS A 112 -7.49 11.02 18.89
CA LYS A 112 -8.75 11.49 19.52
C LYS A 112 -9.96 10.70 19.04
N LYS A 113 -9.94 10.24 17.78
CA LYS A 113 -10.95 9.35 17.23
C LYS A 113 -10.35 7.96 17.17
N THR A 114 -10.91 7.04 17.94
CA THR A 114 -10.51 5.64 18.00
C THR A 114 -11.75 4.77 17.97
N GLY A 115 -11.61 3.52 17.57
CA GLY A 115 -12.70 2.56 17.51
C GLY A 115 -12.53 1.57 16.38
N ILE A 116 -13.55 0.72 16.23
CA ILE A 116 -13.67 -0.24 15.14
C ILE A 116 -14.65 0.35 14.14
N PHE A 117 -14.23 0.43 12.88
CA PHE A 117 -15.01 0.99 11.78
C PHE A 117 -15.30 -0.11 10.78
N ASP A 118 -16.53 -0.16 10.28
CA ASP A 118 -16.82 -0.89 9.04
C ASP A 118 -16.00 -0.29 7.90
N PHE A 119 -15.51 -1.13 6.99
CA PHE A 119 -14.64 -0.70 5.90
C PHE A 119 -15.28 0.40 5.05
N ASP A 120 -16.57 0.30 4.71
CA ASP A 120 -17.21 1.29 3.84
C ASP A 120 -17.37 2.62 4.59
N ASP A 121 -17.71 2.58 5.88
CA ASP A 121 -17.75 3.77 6.74
C ASP A 121 -16.37 4.42 6.93
N PHE A 122 -15.32 3.59 7.01
CA PHE A 122 -13.94 4.07 7.08
C PHE A 122 -13.54 4.81 5.80
N MET A 123 -13.95 4.32 4.62
CA MET A 123 -13.54 4.89 3.33
C MET A 123 -14.31 6.15 2.94
N LYS A 124 -15.59 6.26 3.29
CA LYS A 124 -16.51 7.38 2.93
C LYS A 124 -15.93 8.80 3.07
N PRO A 125 -15.13 9.13 4.10
CA PRO A 125 -14.64 10.51 4.28
C PRO A 125 -13.52 10.93 3.30
N PHE A 126 -13.02 10.02 2.47
CA PHE A 126 -11.81 10.21 1.67
C PHE A 126 -12.10 10.13 0.18
N ASP A 127 -11.26 10.76 -0.63
CA ASP A 127 -11.35 10.70 -2.10
C ASP A 127 -10.39 9.62 -2.64
N LEU A 128 -10.83 8.88 -3.65
CA LEU A 128 -9.97 7.92 -4.34
C LEU A 128 -8.99 8.63 -5.27
N GLU A 129 -7.75 8.18 -5.24
CA GLU A 129 -6.70 8.60 -6.14
C GLU A 129 -6.01 7.40 -6.80
N GLU A 130 -5.75 7.53 -8.10
CA GLU A 130 -4.87 6.64 -8.85
C GLU A 130 -3.43 7.17 -8.78
N ARG A 131 -2.52 6.30 -8.37
CA ARG A 131 -1.06 6.55 -8.32
C ARG A 131 -0.33 5.42 -9.04
N ILE A 132 0.27 5.75 -10.18
CA ILE A 132 1.15 4.83 -10.91
C ILE A 132 2.52 4.86 -10.24
N TYR A 133 2.86 3.80 -9.50
CA TYR A 133 4.10 3.72 -8.72
C TYR A 133 4.96 2.51 -9.07
N ARG A 134 6.27 2.69 -8.92
CA ARG A 134 7.24 1.61 -8.92
C ARG A 134 7.22 0.91 -7.56
N MET A 135 6.76 -0.33 -7.52
CA MET A 135 6.92 -1.21 -6.37
C MET A 135 8.22 -1.99 -6.51
N ARG A 136 9.06 -1.99 -5.47
CA ARG A 136 10.36 -2.66 -5.45
C ARG A 136 10.42 -3.58 -4.24
N CYS A 137 10.38 -4.89 -4.48
CA CYS A 137 10.55 -5.88 -3.41
C CYS A 137 12.01 -5.91 -2.93
N VAL A 138 12.32 -6.37 -1.71
CA VAL A 138 13.72 -6.52 -1.30
C VAL A 138 14.48 -7.58 -2.14
N GLU A 139 13.77 -8.57 -2.67
CA GLU A 139 14.29 -9.72 -3.42
C GLU A 139 14.71 -9.41 -4.88
N ALA A 140 15.20 -8.20 -5.15
CA ALA A 140 15.73 -7.82 -6.48
C ALA A 140 14.75 -7.76 -7.67
N TRP A 141 13.42 -7.82 -7.46
CA TRP A 141 12.40 -7.58 -8.49
C TRP A 141 11.56 -6.32 -8.24
N SER A 142 10.86 -5.85 -9.28
CA SER A 142 10.01 -4.65 -9.24
C SER A 142 8.89 -4.71 -10.27
N MET A 143 7.84 -3.90 -10.05
CA MET A 143 6.72 -3.69 -10.97
C MET A 143 6.32 -2.21 -11.01
N VAL A 144 5.67 -1.79 -12.09
CA VAL A 144 4.94 -0.52 -12.19
C VAL A 144 3.46 -0.83 -12.05
N ILE A 145 2.83 -0.34 -10.98
CA ILE A 145 1.48 -0.71 -10.58
C ILE A 145 0.60 0.55 -10.50
N PRO A 146 -0.56 0.59 -11.16
CA PRO A 146 -1.53 1.68 -11.06
C PRO A 146 -2.41 1.45 -9.82
N TRP A 147 -1.92 1.84 -8.64
CA TRP A 147 -2.67 1.70 -7.39
C TRP A 147 -3.85 2.66 -7.34
N VAL A 148 -4.97 2.20 -6.79
CA VAL A 148 -6.09 3.07 -6.40
C VAL A 148 -6.27 2.97 -4.89
N GLY A 149 -6.33 4.11 -4.21
CA GLY A 149 -6.49 4.14 -2.76
C GLY A 149 -6.74 5.55 -2.23
N ILE A 150 -6.47 5.71 -0.94
CA ILE A 150 -6.61 6.98 -0.22
C ILE A 150 -5.27 7.36 0.41
N SER A 151 -5.08 8.66 0.62
CA SER A 151 -3.88 9.21 1.25
C SER A 151 -3.84 8.89 2.74
N LEU A 152 -2.78 8.19 3.18
CA LEU A 152 -2.55 7.92 4.60
C LEU A 152 -2.43 9.22 5.42
N ALA A 153 -1.91 10.31 4.82
CA ALA A 153 -1.83 11.59 5.50
C ALA A 153 -3.21 12.14 5.86
N ASP A 154 -4.19 11.98 4.97
CA ASP A 154 -5.57 12.40 5.21
C ASP A 154 -6.26 11.50 6.23
N VAL A 155 -6.00 10.19 6.19
CA VAL A 155 -6.44 9.23 7.22
C VAL A 155 -5.92 9.66 8.59
N VAL A 156 -4.60 9.84 8.75
CA VAL A 156 -3.99 10.25 10.03
C VAL A 156 -4.59 11.58 10.51
N LYS A 157 -4.72 12.57 9.63
CA LYS A 157 -5.33 13.86 9.96
C LYS A 157 -6.78 13.71 10.41
N HIS A 158 -7.57 12.86 9.75
CA HIS A 158 -8.97 12.61 10.08
C HIS A 158 -9.15 12.08 11.50
N PHE A 159 -8.27 11.18 11.94
CA PHE A 159 -8.31 10.54 13.26
C PHE A 159 -7.69 11.39 14.38
N GLN A 160 -7.04 12.50 14.03
CA GLN A 160 -6.53 13.52 14.96
C GLN A 160 -5.55 12.93 16.00
N PRO A 161 -4.31 12.58 15.59
CA PRO A 161 -3.29 12.09 16.50
C PRO A 161 -3.03 13.08 17.62
N THR A 162 -2.73 12.57 18.81
CA THR A 162 -2.30 13.41 19.93
C THR A 162 -0.83 13.80 19.78
N SER A 163 -0.37 14.80 20.54
CA SER A 163 1.04 15.22 20.52
C SER A 163 2.04 14.15 20.99
N ALA A 164 1.54 13.07 21.60
CA ALA A 164 2.37 11.92 22.01
C ALA A 164 2.61 10.92 20.85
N ALA A 165 1.83 10.97 19.77
CA ALA A 165 2.01 10.08 18.64
C ALA A 165 3.29 10.42 17.86
N GLN A 166 4.18 9.44 17.69
CA GLN A 166 5.43 9.60 16.93
C GLN A 166 5.52 8.67 15.72
N TYR A 167 4.76 7.57 15.74
CA TYR A 167 4.77 6.52 14.73
C TYR A 167 3.35 6.04 14.48
N VAL A 168 3.15 5.42 13.32
CA VAL A 168 1.93 4.68 12.98
C VAL A 168 2.34 3.21 12.89
N ALA A 169 1.56 2.33 13.49
CA ALA A 169 1.74 0.89 13.38
C ALA A 169 0.52 0.29 12.66
N PHE A 170 0.76 -0.73 11.85
CA PHE A 170 -0.23 -1.50 11.11
C PHE A 170 -0.12 -2.96 11.54
N GLU A 171 -1.25 -3.64 11.62
CA GLU A 171 -1.34 -5.07 11.90
C GLU A 171 -2.27 -5.72 10.86
N THR A 172 -1.86 -6.84 10.28
CA THR A 172 -2.69 -7.61 9.35
C THR A 172 -3.68 -8.51 10.10
N LEU A 173 -4.71 -9.00 9.39
CA LEU A 173 -5.63 -9.98 9.96
C LEU A 173 -4.88 -11.26 10.37
N ASN A 174 -5.24 -11.84 11.51
CA ASN A 174 -4.67 -13.07 12.05
C ASN A 174 -5.69 -14.22 12.04
N ASP A 175 -6.11 -14.66 10.85
CA ASP A 175 -7.15 -15.69 10.71
C ASP A 175 -6.56 -17.03 10.23
N ARG A 176 -6.36 -17.97 11.16
CA ARG A 176 -5.78 -19.29 10.84
C ARG A 176 -6.70 -20.20 10.03
N GLU A 177 -7.99 -19.89 9.91
CA GLU A 177 -8.93 -20.67 9.11
C GLU A 177 -8.81 -20.27 7.64
N GLN A 178 -8.74 -18.96 7.35
CA GLN A 178 -8.63 -18.43 6.00
C GLN A 178 -7.19 -18.29 5.49
N MET A 179 -6.21 -18.14 6.38
CA MET A 179 -4.80 -17.87 6.05
C MET A 179 -3.89 -19.05 6.46
N PRO A 180 -3.71 -20.06 5.59
CA PRO A 180 -3.00 -21.29 5.94
C PRO A 180 -1.54 -21.07 6.34
N GLY A 181 -0.88 -20.04 5.79
CA GLY A 181 0.51 -19.69 6.05
C GLY A 181 0.80 -19.23 7.47
N ILE A 182 -0.22 -18.70 8.18
CA ILE A 182 -0.10 -18.28 9.60
C ILE A 182 0.23 -19.46 10.54
N ARG A 183 -0.12 -20.69 10.14
CA ARG A 183 0.23 -21.90 10.91
C ARG A 183 1.72 -22.22 10.84
N GLY A 184 2.41 -21.70 9.82
CA GLY A 184 3.86 -21.80 9.67
C GLY A 184 4.62 -20.91 10.65
N ARG A 185 5.94 -21.13 10.74
CA ARG A 185 6.87 -20.35 11.58
C ARG A 185 7.81 -19.49 10.74
N SER A 186 7.38 -19.08 9.54
CA SER A 186 8.19 -18.25 8.64
C SER A 186 8.37 -16.83 9.16
N LEU A 187 7.38 -16.31 9.90
CA LEU A 187 7.36 -14.99 10.52
C LEU A 187 6.67 -15.07 11.89
N ASP A 188 6.87 -14.04 12.71
CA ASP A 188 6.06 -13.82 13.90
C ASP A 188 4.73 -13.20 13.48
N TRP A 189 3.63 -13.95 13.65
CA TRP A 189 2.29 -13.56 13.23
C TRP A 189 1.50 -12.86 14.35
N PRO A 190 0.58 -11.91 14.02
CA PRO A 190 0.29 -11.37 12.68
C PRO A 190 1.41 -10.49 12.13
N TYR A 191 1.39 -10.24 10.82
CA TYR A 191 2.34 -9.32 10.20
C TYR A 191 2.12 -7.90 10.73
N ARG A 192 3.21 -7.20 11.05
CA ARG A 192 3.21 -5.86 11.63
C ARG A 192 4.28 -4.98 11.00
N GLU A 193 3.97 -3.69 10.84
CA GLU A 193 4.89 -2.61 10.43
C GLU A 193 4.63 -1.32 11.20
#